data_AF-A0AAJ0B1Z1-F1
#
_entry.id   AF-A0AAJ0B1Z1-F1
#
_cell.length_a   1.000
_cell.length_b   1.000
_cell.length_c   1.000
_cell.angle_alpha   90.00
_cell.angle_beta   90.00
_cell.angle_gamma   90.00
#
_symmetry.space_group_name_H-M   'P 1'
#
loop_
_entity.id
_entity.type
_entity.pdbx_description
1 polymer ?
#
loop_
_entity_poly.entity_id
_entity_poly.type
_entity_poly.pdbx_seq_one_letter_code
_entity_poly.pdbx_strand_id
1 'polypeptide(L)'
;MSNTGGINYAATLNAYHARHALPLPHDLVVLDSTPGSTDFFPNITRWSRAMAIGASKALPAFVPFVLTQAVAASFLGAMHLTSWLVGRVSAADFSVDAVNNPALAGLGTRRLYLYSREDDIIHWEDIEKHAARAVEVGYGVDAHVFEGTPHVGHMRAHPDRYWAGIKTNWDKVCKGEP
;
A
#
# COMPACT_ATOMS: atom_id res chain seq x y z
N MET A 1 -9.26 2.13 -1.80
CA MET A 1 -8.39 1.18 -1.09
C MET A 1 -6.98 1.76 -1.07
N SER A 2 -6.27 1.68 0.04
CA SER A 2 -4.95 2.33 0.24
C SER A 2 -3.89 1.86 -0.78
N ASN A 3 -3.80 0.55 -1.05
CA ASN A 3 -2.87 -0.02 -2.03
C ASN A 3 -3.06 0.56 -3.45
N THR A 4 -4.28 0.94 -3.84
CA THR A 4 -4.52 1.62 -5.12
C THR A 4 -3.85 3.00 -5.16
N GLY A 5 -3.79 3.69 -4.02
CA GLY A 5 -2.99 4.91 -3.87
C GLY A 5 -1.49 4.64 -4.10
N GLY A 6 -0.96 3.56 -3.51
CA GLY A 6 0.41 3.10 -3.76
C GLY A 6 0.69 2.80 -5.24
N ILE A 7 -0.23 2.12 -5.94
CA ILE A 7 -0.12 1.85 -7.38
C ILE A 7 -0.10 3.15 -8.20
N ASN A 8 -0.98 4.10 -7.90
CA ASN A 8 -1.01 5.39 -8.61
C ASN A 8 0.26 6.21 -8.37
N TYR A 9 0.77 6.18 -7.14
CA TYR A 9 2.04 6.83 -6.80
C TYR A 9 3.20 6.18 -7.56
N ALA A 10 3.32 4.85 -7.55
CA ALA A 10 4.33 4.12 -8.32
C ALA A 10 4.24 4.40 -9.83
N ALA A 11 3.04 4.45 -10.39
CA ALA A 11 2.83 4.84 -11.78
C ALA A 11 3.31 6.28 -12.05
N THR A 12 3.10 7.19 -11.10
CA THR A 12 3.59 8.58 -11.19
C THR A 12 5.12 8.64 -11.16
N LEU A 13 5.77 7.91 -10.25
CA LEU A 13 7.23 7.79 -10.19
C LEU A 13 7.79 7.28 -11.53
N ASN A 14 7.20 6.21 -12.05
CA ASN A 14 7.61 5.59 -13.31
C ASN A 14 7.43 6.51 -14.52
N ALA A 15 6.27 7.17 -14.62
CA ALA A 15 5.98 8.09 -15.71
C ALA A 15 6.94 9.30 -15.70
N TYR A 16 7.26 9.83 -14.52
CA TYR A 16 8.24 10.90 -14.38
C TYR A 16 9.64 10.43 -14.81
N HIS A 17 10.08 9.27 -14.31
CA HIS A 17 11.37 8.69 -14.68
C HIS A 17 11.49 8.40 -16.18
N ALA A 18 10.45 7.82 -16.80
CA ALA A 18 10.43 7.56 -18.23
C ALA A 18 10.54 8.85 -19.07
N ARG A 19 10.01 9.97 -18.57
CA ARG A 19 10.05 11.26 -19.26
C ARG A 19 11.36 12.03 -19.04
N HIS A 20 11.94 11.93 -17.85
CA HIS A 20 13.04 12.80 -17.42
C HIS A 20 14.35 12.08 -17.14
N ALA A 21 14.37 10.75 -17.13
CA ALA A 21 15.49 9.92 -16.69
C ALA A 21 16.01 10.27 -15.27
N LEU A 22 15.10 10.79 -14.42
CA LEU A 22 15.36 11.25 -13.06
C LEU A 22 14.29 10.71 -12.11
N PRO A 23 14.60 10.51 -10.82
CA PRO A 23 13.57 10.22 -9.82
C PRO A 23 12.61 11.40 -9.66
N LEU A 24 11.36 11.14 -9.25
CA LEU A 24 10.39 12.20 -8.98
C LEU A 24 10.91 13.12 -7.85
N PRO A 25 11.02 14.45 -8.06
CA PRO A 25 11.44 15.38 -7.02
C PRO A 25 10.29 15.64 -6.04
N HIS A 26 10.38 15.02 -4.87
CA HIS A 26 9.45 15.23 -3.76
C HIS A 26 10.12 14.81 -2.45
N ASP A 27 9.67 15.38 -1.33
CA ASP A 27 10.46 15.31 -0.10
C ASP A 27 9.86 14.39 0.97
N LEU A 28 8.55 14.11 0.92
CA LEU A 28 7.86 13.24 1.88
C LEU A 28 6.79 12.42 1.17
N VAL A 29 6.73 11.12 1.48
CA VAL A 29 5.62 10.24 1.14
C VAL A 29 4.98 9.72 2.42
N VAL A 30 3.66 9.87 2.52
CA VAL A 30 2.85 9.37 3.63
C VAL A 30 2.09 8.14 3.18
N LEU A 31 2.35 7.01 3.83
CA LEU A 31 1.77 5.71 3.55
C LEU A 31 0.76 5.37 4.65
N ASP A 32 -0.51 5.70 4.42
CA ASP A 32 -1.61 5.34 5.32
C ASP A 32 -2.15 3.95 4.96
N SER A 33 -1.94 2.99 5.87
CA SER A 33 -2.44 1.62 5.77
C SER A 33 -2.00 0.93 4.47
N THR A 34 -0.75 1.10 4.06
CA THR A 34 -0.15 0.58 2.82
C THR A 34 1.38 0.54 2.96
N PRO A 35 2.11 -0.33 2.22
CA PRO A 35 1.63 -1.41 1.38
C PRO A 35 1.26 -2.68 2.17
N GLY A 36 0.35 -3.48 1.63
CA GLY A 36 0.15 -4.87 2.06
C GLY A 36 0.92 -5.88 1.22
N SER A 37 0.97 -7.14 1.67
CA SER A 37 1.57 -8.24 0.93
C SER A 37 0.98 -8.38 -0.47
N THR A 38 1.84 -8.71 -1.43
CA THR A 38 1.47 -9.01 -2.81
C THR A 38 1.44 -10.51 -3.10
N ASP A 39 1.76 -11.34 -2.09
CA ASP A 39 1.80 -12.79 -2.22
C ASP A 39 0.40 -13.33 -2.49
N PHE A 40 0.23 -14.02 -3.63
CA PHE A 40 -1.09 -14.44 -4.07
C PHE A 40 -1.73 -15.48 -3.13
N PHE A 41 -1.01 -16.56 -2.81
CA PHE A 41 -1.58 -17.70 -2.08
C PHE A 41 -2.03 -17.38 -0.64
N PRO A 42 -1.26 -16.65 0.18
CA PRO A 42 -1.70 -16.26 1.52
C PRO A 42 -2.90 -15.30 1.51
N ASN A 43 -3.03 -14.48 0.45
CA ASN A 43 -3.99 -13.38 0.40
C ASN A 43 -5.28 -13.67 -0.40
N ILE A 44 -5.32 -14.72 -1.23
CA ILE A 44 -6.48 -15.01 -2.10
C ILE A 44 -7.81 -15.10 -1.33
N THR A 45 -7.81 -15.68 -0.13
CA THR A 45 -9.02 -15.79 0.70
C THR A 45 -9.52 -14.41 1.17
N ARG A 46 -8.61 -13.51 1.53
CA ARG A 46 -8.94 -12.16 2.03
C ARG A 46 -9.37 -11.25 0.90
N TRP A 47 -8.63 -11.26 -0.20
CA TRP A 47 -8.97 -10.47 -1.39
C TRP A 47 -10.30 -10.90 -2.00
N SER A 48 -10.54 -12.21 -2.10
CA SER A 48 -11.83 -12.72 -2.58
C SER A 48 -12.98 -12.35 -1.65
N ARG A 49 -12.77 -12.37 -0.32
CA ARG A 49 -13.76 -11.91 0.67
C ARG A 49 -14.05 -10.41 0.53
N ALA A 50 -13.03 -9.56 0.42
CA ALA A 50 -13.20 -8.12 0.25
C ALA A 50 -13.96 -7.78 -1.04
N MET A 51 -13.60 -8.42 -2.16
CA MET A 51 -14.31 -8.30 -3.43
C MET A 51 -15.76 -8.79 -3.31
N ALA A 52 -16.00 -9.90 -2.62
CA ALA A 52 -17.34 -10.45 -2.41
C ALA A 52 -18.22 -9.53 -1.55
N ILE A 53 -17.69 -8.89 -0.51
CA ILE A 53 -18.41 -7.89 0.31
C ILE A 53 -18.82 -6.68 -0.53
N GLY A 54 -17.93 -6.23 -1.43
CA GLY A 54 -18.25 -5.16 -2.38
C GLY A 54 -19.36 -5.57 -3.35
N ALA A 55 -19.21 -6.75 -3.97
CA ALA A 55 -20.14 -7.27 -4.97
C ALA A 55 -21.50 -7.66 -4.37
N SER A 56 -21.55 -8.18 -3.15
CA SER A 56 -22.79 -8.65 -2.52
C SER A 56 -23.82 -7.53 -2.32
N LYS A 57 -23.39 -6.27 -2.28
CA LYS A 57 -24.29 -5.11 -2.23
C LYS A 57 -25.09 -4.91 -3.53
N ALA A 58 -24.60 -5.42 -4.66
CA ALA A 58 -25.23 -5.32 -5.96
C ALA A 58 -25.93 -6.63 -6.41
N LEU A 59 -25.76 -7.72 -5.65
CA LEU A 59 -26.33 -9.03 -5.97
C LEU A 59 -27.66 -9.26 -5.23
N PRO A 60 -28.58 -10.06 -5.79
CA PRO A 60 -29.80 -10.45 -5.08
C PRO A 60 -29.50 -11.18 -3.77
N ALA A 61 -30.33 -10.95 -2.74
CA ALA A 61 -30.15 -11.51 -1.40
C ALA A 61 -30.16 -13.05 -1.34
N PHE A 62 -30.70 -13.73 -2.35
CA PHE A 62 -30.70 -15.19 -2.44
C PHE A 62 -29.35 -15.79 -2.88
N VAL A 63 -28.42 -14.97 -3.38
CA VAL A 63 -27.10 -15.45 -3.80
C VAL A 63 -26.25 -15.76 -2.57
N PRO A 64 -25.81 -17.01 -2.35
CA PRO A 64 -25.00 -17.35 -1.19
C PRO A 64 -23.64 -16.63 -1.22
N PHE A 65 -23.22 -16.06 -0.10
CA PHE A 65 -21.93 -15.35 0.02
C PHE A 65 -20.75 -16.23 -0.41
N VAL A 66 -20.78 -17.51 -0.06
CA VAL A 66 -19.75 -18.50 -0.43
C VAL A 66 -19.59 -18.60 -1.95
N LEU A 67 -20.70 -18.55 -2.70
CA LEU A 67 -20.64 -18.60 -4.16
C LEU A 67 -20.02 -17.31 -4.73
N THR A 68 -20.42 -16.15 -4.23
CA THR A 68 -19.84 -14.86 -4.63
C THR A 68 -18.33 -14.82 -4.34
N GLN A 69 -17.91 -15.31 -3.17
CA GLN A 69 -16.50 -15.40 -2.81
C GLN A 69 -15.73 -16.39 -3.68
N ALA A 70 -16.30 -17.55 -4.00
CA ALA A 70 -15.67 -18.53 -4.88
C ALA A 70 -15.47 -17.99 -6.30
N VAL A 71 -16.45 -17.25 -6.83
CA VAL A 71 -16.32 -16.56 -8.13
C VAL A 71 -15.23 -15.49 -8.06
N ALA A 72 -15.19 -14.68 -7.00
CA ALA A 72 -14.14 -13.68 -6.81
C ALA A 72 -12.73 -14.33 -6.73
N ALA A 73 -12.59 -15.43 -5.98
CA ALA A 73 -11.34 -16.19 -5.89
C ALA A 73 -10.92 -16.76 -7.25
N SER A 74 -11.87 -17.30 -8.02
CA SER A 74 -11.62 -17.85 -9.37
C SER A 74 -11.17 -16.76 -10.34
N PHE A 75 -11.81 -15.58 -10.29
CA PHE A 75 -11.43 -14.42 -11.09
C PHE A 75 -10.01 -13.95 -10.76
N LEU A 76 -9.68 -13.79 -9.47
CA LEU A 76 -8.32 -13.43 -9.03
C LEU A 76 -7.30 -14.50 -9.43
N GLY A 77 -7.64 -15.78 -9.35
CA GLY A 77 -6.82 -16.90 -9.81
C GLY A 77 -6.54 -16.85 -11.31
N ALA A 78 -7.55 -16.59 -12.13
CA ALA A 78 -7.37 -16.43 -13.57
C ALA A 78 -6.48 -15.22 -13.91
N MET A 79 -6.64 -14.09 -13.21
CA MET A 79 -5.76 -12.92 -13.37
C MET A 79 -4.31 -13.22 -12.97
N HIS A 80 -4.11 -13.96 -11.87
CA HIS A 80 -2.77 -14.36 -11.44
C HIS A 80 -2.12 -15.32 -12.43
N LEU A 81 -2.85 -16.36 -12.87
CA LEU A 81 -2.37 -17.34 -13.83
C LEU A 81 -2.00 -16.70 -15.18
N THR A 82 -2.84 -15.79 -15.69
CA THR A 82 -2.55 -15.06 -16.93
C THR A 82 -1.33 -14.16 -16.79
N SER A 83 -1.17 -13.47 -15.66
CA SER A 83 0.02 -12.65 -15.40
C SER A 83 1.28 -13.51 -15.35
N TRP A 84 1.21 -14.66 -14.68
CA TRP A 84 2.30 -15.63 -14.61
C TRP A 84 2.68 -16.18 -15.99
N LEU A 85 1.69 -16.60 -16.80
CA LEU A 85 1.92 -17.12 -18.16
C LEU A 85 2.58 -16.10 -19.10
N VAL A 86 2.26 -14.82 -18.94
CA VAL A 86 2.81 -13.73 -19.78
C VAL A 86 4.11 -13.16 -19.18
N GLY A 87 4.53 -13.61 -17.99
CA GLY A 87 5.69 -13.06 -17.29
C GLY A 87 5.52 -11.59 -16.89
N ARG A 88 4.27 -11.14 -16.68
CA ARG A 88 3.98 -9.76 -16.28
C ARG A 88 4.12 -9.62 -14.77
N VAL A 89 4.87 -8.60 -14.35
CA VAL A 89 4.86 -8.12 -12.96
C VAL A 89 3.48 -7.52 -12.68
N SER A 90 2.87 -7.88 -11.55
CA SER A 90 1.57 -7.31 -11.19
C SER A 90 1.73 -5.83 -10.83
N ALA A 91 0.66 -5.04 -10.98
CA ALA A 91 0.69 -3.63 -10.58
C ALA A 91 1.01 -3.46 -9.08
N ALA A 92 0.57 -4.43 -8.25
CA ALA A 92 0.84 -4.44 -6.83
C ALA A 92 2.34 -4.69 -6.55
N ASP A 93 2.93 -5.74 -7.14
CA ASP A 93 4.37 -6.05 -7.01
C ASP A 93 5.21 -4.86 -7.46
N PHE A 94 4.91 -4.33 -8.65
CA PHE A 94 5.60 -3.17 -9.18
C PHE A 94 5.49 -1.98 -8.22
N SER A 95 4.32 -1.75 -7.62
CA SER A 95 4.13 -0.60 -6.74
C SER A 95 4.94 -0.69 -5.46
N VAL A 96 5.01 -1.87 -4.84
CA VAL A 96 5.78 -2.11 -3.62
C VAL A 96 7.28 -1.90 -3.90
N ASP A 97 7.78 -2.44 -5.02
CA ASP A 97 9.18 -2.27 -5.39
C ASP A 97 9.50 -0.81 -5.78
N ALA A 98 8.61 -0.14 -6.52
CA ALA A 98 8.84 1.21 -7.02
C ALA A 98 8.96 2.26 -5.90
N VAL A 99 8.15 2.14 -4.84
CA VAL A 99 8.17 3.05 -3.69
C VAL A 99 9.54 3.07 -3.00
N ASN A 100 10.21 1.91 -2.96
CA ASN A 100 11.54 1.77 -2.35
C ASN A 100 12.68 1.76 -3.39
N ASN A 101 12.43 2.09 -4.66
CA ASN A 101 13.46 2.13 -5.69
C ASN A 101 14.09 3.53 -5.82
N PRO A 102 15.40 3.71 -5.50
CA PRO A 102 16.05 5.03 -5.54
C PRO A 102 16.09 5.69 -6.92
N ALA A 103 16.02 4.90 -7.99
CA ALA A 103 15.96 5.43 -9.36
C ALA A 103 14.61 6.09 -9.68
N LEU A 104 13.56 5.70 -8.95
CA LEU A 104 12.19 6.18 -9.13
C LEU A 104 11.80 7.21 -8.06
N ALA A 105 12.07 6.90 -6.78
CA ALA A 105 11.85 7.77 -5.64
C ALA A 105 13.19 8.02 -4.93
N GLY A 106 13.75 9.22 -5.10
CA GLY A 106 15.11 9.53 -4.63
C GLY A 106 15.31 9.33 -3.12
N LEU A 107 16.57 9.11 -2.72
CA LEU A 107 16.95 8.88 -1.31
C LEU A 107 16.59 10.04 -0.38
N GLY A 108 16.48 11.25 -0.91
CA GLY A 108 16.06 12.44 -0.15
C GLY A 108 14.57 12.47 0.21
N THR A 109 13.74 11.59 -0.35
CA THR A 109 12.33 11.52 0.03
C THR A 109 12.20 10.76 1.35
N ARG A 110 11.54 11.32 2.35
CA ARG A 110 11.25 10.61 3.61
C ARG A 110 9.99 9.75 3.50
N ARG A 111 9.95 8.60 4.18
CA ARG A 111 8.78 7.71 4.26
C ARG A 111 8.16 7.81 5.65
N LEU A 112 6.88 8.14 5.71
CA LEU A 112 6.08 8.07 6.93
C LEU A 112 5.01 7.00 6.78
N TYR A 113 5.08 5.95 7.60
CA TYR A 113 4.06 4.90 7.66
C TYR A 113 3.08 5.18 8.79
N LEU A 114 1.79 5.18 8.47
CA LEU A 114 0.69 5.36 9.43
C LEU A 114 -0.20 4.12 9.35
N TYR A 115 -0.26 3.33 10.41
CA TYR A 115 -0.98 2.04 10.38
C TYR A 115 -1.45 1.61 11.76
N SER A 116 -2.27 0.57 11.83
CA SER A 116 -2.76 -0.01 13.08
C SER A 116 -2.62 -1.53 13.04
N ARG A 117 -2.47 -2.14 14.23
CA ARG A 117 -2.47 -3.60 14.36
C ARG A 117 -3.88 -4.20 14.23
N GLU A 118 -4.91 -3.37 14.35
CA GLU A 118 -6.31 -3.74 14.22
C GLU A 118 -6.86 -3.56 12.79
N ASP A 119 -6.01 -3.18 11.83
CA ASP A 119 -6.36 -3.15 10.40
C ASP A 119 -6.56 -4.58 9.87
N ASP A 120 -7.80 -4.89 9.47
CA ASP A 120 -8.20 -6.21 8.97
C ASP A 120 -8.00 -6.38 7.45
N ILE A 121 -7.57 -5.32 6.76
CA ILE A 121 -7.35 -5.30 5.31
C ILE A 121 -5.85 -5.37 5.00
N ILE A 122 -5.04 -4.57 5.69
CA ILE A 122 -3.58 -4.50 5.48
C ILE A 122 -2.87 -4.84 6.78
N HIS A 123 -2.13 -5.94 6.74
CA HIS A 123 -1.39 -6.45 7.88
C HIS A 123 -0.22 -5.55 8.22
N TRP A 124 -0.09 -5.19 9.49
CA TRP A 124 0.97 -4.33 9.98
C TRP A 124 2.37 -4.92 9.74
N GLU A 125 2.49 -6.26 9.75
CA GLU A 125 3.76 -6.94 9.49
C GLU A 125 4.29 -6.69 8.07
N ASP A 126 3.39 -6.58 7.08
CA ASP A 126 3.77 -6.28 5.70
C ASP A 126 4.30 -4.84 5.57
N ILE A 127 3.67 -3.92 6.29
CA ILE A 127 4.09 -2.52 6.38
C ILE A 127 5.46 -2.42 7.05
N GLU A 128 5.66 -3.11 8.18
CA GLU A 128 6.94 -3.11 8.89
C GLU A 128 8.06 -3.75 8.07
N LYS A 129 7.78 -4.84 7.35
CA LYS A 129 8.73 -5.45 6.41
C LYS A 129 9.11 -4.47 5.30
N HIS A 130 8.15 -3.74 4.76
CA HIS A 130 8.41 -2.73 3.73
C HIS A 130 9.20 -1.52 4.28
N ALA A 131 8.89 -1.07 5.49
CA ALA A 131 9.60 -0.01 6.18
C ALA A 131 11.05 -0.41 6.50
N ALA A 132 11.29 -1.64 6.95
CA ALA A 132 12.62 -2.17 7.19
C ALA A 132 13.46 -2.18 5.90
N ARG A 133 12.88 -2.65 4.78
CA ARG A 133 13.54 -2.57 3.47
C ARG A 133 13.84 -1.13 3.05
N ALA A 134 12.96 -0.18 3.36
CA ALA A 134 13.22 1.22 3.07
C ALA A 134 14.44 1.76 3.85
N VAL A 135 14.58 1.37 5.12
CA VAL A 135 15.77 1.69 5.93
C VAL A 135 17.03 1.05 5.33
N GLU A 136 16.97 -0.22 4.93
CA GLU A 136 18.11 -0.93 4.31
C GLU A 136 18.58 -0.27 3.02
N VAL A 137 17.66 0.29 2.22
CA VAL A 137 17.96 1.05 1.00
C VAL A 137 18.59 2.41 1.30
N GLY A 138 18.41 2.94 2.52
CA GLY A 138 18.99 4.19 2.98
C GLY A 138 18.02 5.37 3.04
N TYR A 139 16.71 5.13 3.06
CA TYR A 139 15.72 6.19 3.24
C TYR A 139 15.56 6.61 4.70
N GLY A 140 15.19 7.87 4.88
CA GLY A 140 14.56 8.35 6.11
C GLY A 140 13.20 7.70 6.32
N VAL A 141 12.99 7.07 7.47
CA VAL A 141 11.75 6.35 7.78
C VAL A 141 11.27 6.70 9.19
N ASP A 142 9.97 7.03 9.31
CA ASP A 142 9.23 6.97 10.57
C ASP A 142 8.00 6.07 10.40
N ALA A 143 7.64 5.37 11.47
CA ALA A 143 6.43 4.53 11.55
C ALA A 143 5.61 4.91 12.79
N HIS A 144 4.33 5.16 12.59
CA HIS A 144 3.38 5.52 13.65
C HIS A 144 2.27 4.47 13.71
N VAL A 145 2.31 3.68 14.79
CA VAL A 145 1.30 2.64 15.07
C VAL A 145 0.14 3.24 15.87
N PHE A 146 -1.06 3.19 15.33
CA PHE A 146 -2.31 3.54 15.99
C PHE A 146 -2.95 2.31 16.63
N GLU A 147 -3.66 2.51 17.73
CA GLU A 147 -4.37 1.46 18.45
C GLU A 147 -5.88 1.59 18.21
N GLY A 148 -6.52 0.45 17.96
CA GLY A 148 -7.98 0.31 17.90
C GLY A 148 -8.62 0.96 16.68
N THR A 149 -7.87 1.21 15.62
CA THR A 149 -8.36 1.92 14.44
C THR A 149 -8.53 0.99 13.24
N PRO A 150 -9.67 1.07 12.52
CA PRO A 150 -9.85 0.28 11.31
C PRO A 150 -8.97 0.82 10.17
N HIS A 151 -8.92 0.08 9.06
CA HIS A 151 -8.24 0.47 7.82
C HIS A 151 -8.54 1.93 7.41
N VAL A 152 -7.49 2.76 7.25
CA VAL A 152 -7.59 4.20 6.88
C VAL A 152 -8.43 5.02 7.88
N GLY A 153 -8.68 4.48 9.07
CA GLY A 153 -9.49 5.11 10.13
C GLY A 153 -8.70 6.02 11.07
N HIS A 154 -7.36 6.03 10.96
CA HIS A 154 -6.43 6.61 11.94
C HIS A 154 -6.65 8.11 12.13
N MET A 155 -6.76 8.86 11.03
CA MET A 155 -7.00 10.32 11.07
C MET A 155 -8.34 10.66 11.74
N ARG A 156 -9.37 9.85 11.52
CA ARG A 156 -10.71 10.10 12.08
C ARG A 156 -10.76 9.82 13.58
N ALA A 157 -10.08 8.77 14.03
CA ALA A 157 -10.06 8.38 15.44
C ALA A 157 -9.09 9.22 16.28
N HIS A 158 -7.92 9.53 15.72
CA HIS A 158 -6.81 10.20 16.41
C HIS A 158 -6.25 11.37 15.59
N PRO A 159 -7.06 12.41 15.29
CA PRO A 159 -6.68 13.49 14.36
C PRO A 159 -5.40 14.23 14.79
N ASP A 160 -5.29 14.58 16.07
CA ASP A 160 -4.14 15.34 16.56
C ASP A 160 -2.83 14.55 16.42
N ARG A 161 -2.86 13.26 16.74
CA ARG A 161 -1.70 12.37 16.61
C ARG A 161 -1.32 12.13 15.15
N TYR A 162 -2.33 11.98 14.29
CA TYR A 162 -2.14 11.78 12.84
C TYR A 162 -1.47 13.00 12.20
N TRP A 163 -2.02 14.19 12.43
CA TRP A 163 -1.47 15.43 11.88
C TRP A 163 -0.14 15.82 12.51
N ALA A 164 0.07 15.56 13.81
CA ALA A 164 1.37 15.74 14.44
C ALA A 164 2.46 14.89 13.78
N GLY A 165 2.18 13.62 13.47
CA GLY A 165 3.13 12.74 12.77
C GLY A 165 3.54 13.28 11.41
N ILE A 166 2.58 13.72 10.60
CA ILE A 166 2.84 14.35 9.30
C ILE A 166 3.66 15.63 9.48
N LYS A 167 3.26 16.52 10.39
CA LYS A 167 3.96 17.78 10.63
C LYS A 167 5.40 17.55 11.08
N THR A 168 5.64 16.64 12.02
CA THR A 168 7.00 16.32 12.50
C THR A 168 7.88 15.84 11.35
N ASN A 169 7.37 14.95 10.50
CA ASN A 169 8.12 14.45 9.35
C ASN A 169 8.40 15.52 8.31
N TRP A 170 7.42 16.41 8.08
CA TRP A 170 7.61 17.57 7.21
C TRP A 170 8.67 18.53 7.75
N ASP A 171 8.65 18.81 9.05
CA ASP A 171 9.66 19.67 9.69
C ASP A 171 11.07 19.07 9.61
N LYS A 172 11.21 17.74 9.76
CA LYS A 172 12.49 17.02 9.57
C LYS A 172 13.05 17.22 8.16
N VAL A 173 12.18 17.03 7.16
CA VAL A 173 12.50 17.25 5.75
C VAL A 173 12.95 18.69 5.50
N CYS A 174 12.23 19.70 6.00
CA CYS A 174 12.61 21.11 5.82
C CYS A 174 13.96 21.47 6.47
N LYS A 175 14.39 20.71 7.49
CA LYS A 175 15.69 20.89 8.16
C LYS A 175 16.81 20.05 7.56
N GLY A 176 16.51 19.17 6.59
CA GLY A 176 17.48 18.21 6.03
C GLY A 176 17.86 17.10 7.01
N GLU A 177 16.99 16.79 7.98
CA GLU A 177 17.21 15.67 8.90
C GLU A 177 16.94 14.34 8.18
N PRO A 178 17.80 13.32 8.38
CA PRO A 178 17.66 12.03 7.75
C PRO A 178 16.38 11.31 8.17
#